data_AF-A0A1Q7JHR6-F1
#
_entry.id   AF-A0A1Q7JHR6-F1
#
_cell.length_a   1.000
_cell.length_b   1.000
_cell.length_c   1.000
_cell.angle_alpha   90.00
_cell.angle_beta   90.00
_cell.angle_gamma   90.00
#
_symmetry.space_group_name_H-M   'P 1'
#
loop_
_entity.id
_entity.type
_entity.pdbx_description
1 polymer ?
#
loop_
_entity_poly.entity_id
_entity_poly.type
_entity_poly.pdbx_seq_one_letter_code
_entity_poly.pdbx_strand_id
1 'polypeptide(L)'
;MHLFIAREAVDKHLQVAGDVVMPGKGVAQRLRGLARAALFYGWWYPSRWLGWGIWPKYAAFGPLAKHVRYVDRNARRLARGVFHAMVRFGPKLEYRQAVLFRLVDVGAELFAMAATCARTQWLLRQDAATGHRAVALADLFCREARGRIQSKFKQLWRNADVEGYRVAQDVLRGEHRWLERGMVELDG
;
A
#
# COMPACT_ATOMS: atom_id res chain seq x y z
N MET A 1 12.14 -4.53 -5.14
CA MET A 1 11.75 -3.15 -5.48
C MET A 1 10.91 -2.45 -4.42
N HIS A 2 10.35 -3.15 -3.42
CA HIS A 2 9.44 -2.55 -2.45
C HIS A 2 10.01 -1.41 -1.61
N LEU A 3 11.28 -1.50 -1.19
CA LEU A 3 11.90 -0.46 -0.35
C LEU A 3 12.03 0.88 -1.07
N PHE A 4 12.32 0.86 -2.38
CA PHE A 4 12.44 2.08 -3.18
C PHE A 4 11.09 2.78 -3.31
N ILE A 5 10.05 2.04 -3.68
CA ILE A 5 8.68 2.57 -3.84
C ILE A 5 8.13 3.07 -2.50
N ALA A 6 8.39 2.33 -1.41
CA ALA A 6 8.00 2.74 -0.06
C ALA A 6 8.68 4.05 0.34
N ARG A 7 9.98 4.19 0.04
CA ARG A 7 10.75 5.41 0.33
C ARG A 7 10.19 6.61 -0.43
N GLU A 8 9.96 6.49 -1.74
CA GLU A 8 9.39 7.58 -2.55
C GLU A 8 7.98 7.97 -2.08
N ALA A 9 7.14 6.99 -1.74
CA ALA A 9 5.78 7.25 -1.27
C ALA A 9 5.74 8.03 0.07
N VAL A 10 6.79 7.88 0.89
CA VAL A 10 6.91 8.52 2.21
C VAL A 10 7.73 9.82 2.14
N ASP A 11 8.54 10.01 1.10
CA ASP A 11 9.48 11.13 0.98
C ASP A 11 8.79 12.49 1.07
N LYS A 12 7.69 12.70 0.33
CA LYS A 12 6.95 13.97 0.38
C LYS A 12 6.43 14.31 1.77
N HIS A 13 6.02 13.29 2.52
CA HIS A 13 5.53 13.45 3.88
C HIS A 13 6.68 13.72 4.87
N LEU A 14 7.85 13.14 4.65
CA LEU A 14 9.07 13.42 5.41
C LEU A 14 9.62 14.82 5.12
N GLN A 15 9.53 15.32 3.88
CA GLN A 15 9.90 16.71 3.56
C GLN A 15 9.03 17.71 4.34
N VAL A 16 7.72 17.46 4.43
CA VAL A 16 6.78 18.32 5.17
C VAL A 16 6.97 18.20 6.69
N ALA A 17 7.29 16.99 7.20
CA ALA A 17 7.50 16.75 8.63
C ALA A 17 8.96 16.95 9.10
N GLY A 18 9.91 17.10 8.19
CA GLY A 18 11.35 17.09 8.47
C GLY A 18 11.83 18.29 9.27
N ASP A 19 11.13 19.42 9.22
CA ASP A 19 11.41 20.58 10.09
C ASP A 19 11.09 20.31 11.56
N VAL A 20 10.24 19.33 11.85
CA VAL A 20 9.82 18.95 13.21
C VAL A 20 10.73 17.90 13.81
N VAL A 21 11.20 16.94 13.00
CA VAL A 21 11.83 15.70 13.49
C VAL A 21 13.36 15.73 13.42
N MET A 22 13.96 16.63 12.62
CA MET A 22 15.42 16.64 12.45
C MET A 22 16.17 17.07 13.73
N PRO A 23 17.22 16.31 14.14
CA PRO A 23 18.10 16.70 15.23
C PRO A 23 18.89 17.97 14.86
N GLY A 24 19.13 18.85 15.84
CA GLY A 24 19.94 20.08 15.65
C GLY A 24 19.19 21.36 15.28
N LYS A 25 17.87 21.34 15.07
CA LYS A 25 17.07 22.55 14.82
C LYS A 25 16.69 23.28 16.11
N GLY A 26 16.84 24.60 16.12
CA GLY A 26 16.41 25.46 17.23
C GLY A 26 14.90 25.38 17.49
N VAL A 27 14.47 25.63 18.74
CA VAL A 27 13.07 25.50 19.19
C VAL A 27 12.09 26.28 18.29
N ALA A 28 12.46 27.49 17.86
CA ALA A 28 11.64 28.31 16.98
C ALA A 28 11.44 27.71 15.57
N GLN A 29 12.46 27.06 15.01
CA GLN A 29 12.35 26.38 13.70
C GLN A 29 11.46 25.14 13.81
N ARG A 30 11.58 24.39 14.91
CA ARG A 30 10.71 23.23 15.19
C ARG A 30 9.24 23.64 15.31
N LEU A 31 8.94 24.73 16.02
CA LEU A 31 7.58 25.25 16.16
C LEU A 31 6.98 25.70 14.82
N ARG A 32 7.75 26.41 13.98
CA ARG A 32 7.32 26.77 12.62
C ARG A 32 7.06 25.55 11.74
N GLY A 33 7.91 24.53 11.83
CA GLY A 33 7.73 23.24 11.15
C GLY A 33 6.44 22.54 11.59
N LEU A 34 6.17 22.54 12.89
CA LEU A 34 4.98 21.93 13.49
C LEU A 34 3.71 22.62 12.98
N ALA A 35 3.69 23.95 12.97
CA ALA A 35 2.56 24.73 12.45
C ALA A 35 2.29 24.44 10.97
N ARG A 36 3.34 24.40 10.13
CA ARG A 36 3.21 24.07 8.69
C ARG A 36 2.69 22.65 8.47
N ALA A 37 3.24 21.68 9.20
CA ALA A 37 2.78 20.29 9.14
C ALA A 37 1.32 20.17 9.59
N ALA A 38 0.94 20.82 10.70
CA ALA A 38 -0.42 20.82 11.21
C ALA A 38 -1.41 21.42 10.20
N LEU A 39 -1.08 22.54 9.56
CA LEU A 39 -1.91 23.14 8.51
C LEU A 39 -2.05 22.21 7.30
N PHE A 40 -0.94 21.68 6.80
CA PHE A 40 -0.94 20.76 5.65
C PHE A 40 -1.79 19.52 5.93
N TYR A 41 -1.54 18.82 7.04
CA TYR A 41 -2.26 17.60 7.39
C TYR A 41 -3.71 17.86 7.82
N GLY A 42 -3.98 19.02 8.44
CA GLY A 42 -5.32 19.46 8.78
C GLY A 42 -6.24 19.62 7.57
N TRP A 43 -5.70 20.02 6.42
CA TRP A 43 -6.44 20.07 5.16
C TRP A 43 -6.40 18.73 4.38
N TRP A 44 -5.20 18.16 4.25
CA TRP A 44 -4.98 16.98 3.42
C TRP A 44 -5.69 15.73 3.95
N TYR A 45 -5.61 15.46 5.26
CA TYR A 45 -6.12 14.21 5.82
C TYR A 45 -7.65 14.09 5.74
N PRO A 46 -8.45 15.12 6.10
CA PRO A 46 -9.91 15.09 5.91
C PRO A 46 -10.31 14.88 4.44
N SER A 47 -9.58 15.50 3.50
CA SER A 47 -9.85 15.32 2.07
C SER A 47 -9.65 13.87 1.59
N ARG A 48 -8.91 13.01 2.31
CA ARG A 48 -8.79 11.58 2.00
C ARG A 48 -10.03 10.79 2.40
N TRP A 49 -10.78 11.25 3.39
CA TRP A 49 -12.04 10.63 3.82
C TRP A 49 -13.18 11.03 2.90
N LEU A 50 -13.22 12.31 2.53
CA LEU A 50 -14.21 12.88 1.64
C LEU A 50 -13.95 12.41 0.21
N GLY A 51 -14.84 11.59 -0.34
CA GLY A 51 -14.77 11.12 -1.72
C GLY A 51 -15.29 12.17 -2.69
N TRP A 52 -14.60 13.31 -2.81
CA TRP A 52 -15.01 14.43 -3.68
C TRP A 52 -15.31 13.99 -5.11
N GLY A 53 -16.49 14.34 -5.63
CA GLY A 53 -16.84 14.22 -7.04
C GLY A 53 -18.30 13.85 -7.31
N ILE A 54 -18.76 14.18 -8.51
CA ILE A 54 -20.16 14.12 -8.95
C ILE A 54 -20.55 12.68 -9.32
N TRP A 55 -21.77 12.27 -8.98
CA TRP A 55 -22.33 10.96 -9.32
C TRP A 55 -23.08 11.02 -10.67
N PRO A 56 -22.99 10.01 -11.57
CA PRO A 56 -22.28 8.74 -11.42
C PRO A 56 -20.79 8.79 -11.79
N LYS A 57 -19.91 8.43 -10.85
CA LYS A 57 -18.46 8.36 -11.08
C LYS A 57 -18.05 7.19 -11.96
N TYR A 58 -17.16 7.47 -12.92
CA TYR A 58 -16.53 6.50 -13.83
C TYR A 58 -17.52 5.74 -14.72
N ALA A 59 -18.70 6.32 -15.01
CA ALA A 59 -19.74 5.69 -15.85
C ALA A 59 -19.22 5.27 -17.24
N ALA A 60 -18.23 5.98 -17.77
CA ALA A 60 -17.57 5.68 -19.05
C ALA A 60 -16.93 4.27 -19.11
N PHE A 61 -16.69 3.62 -17.98
CA PHE A 61 -16.14 2.25 -17.91
C PHE A 61 -17.22 1.15 -17.92
N GLY A 62 -18.50 1.52 -18.01
CA GLY A 62 -19.62 0.58 -18.08
C GLY A 62 -19.59 -0.47 -16.95
N PRO A 63 -19.60 -1.79 -17.25
CA PRO A 63 -19.54 -2.85 -16.24
C PRO A 63 -18.32 -2.80 -15.31
N LEU A 64 -17.19 -2.26 -15.79
CA LEU A 64 -15.94 -2.15 -15.04
C LEU A 64 -15.92 -0.94 -14.08
N ALA A 65 -16.89 -0.02 -14.18
CA ALA A 65 -16.95 1.18 -13.35
C ALA A 65 -16.94 0.86 -11.84
N LYS A 66 -17.51 -0.29 -11.44
CA LYS A 66 -17.49 -0.78 -10.04
C LYS A 66 -16.05 -1.07 -9.56
N HIS A 67 -15.17 -1.56 -10.44
CA HIS A 67 -13.77 -1.84 -10.12
C HIS A 67 -12.96 -0.56 -10.02
N VAL A 68 -13.15 0.38 -10.95
CA VAL A 68 -12.50 1.70 -10.88
C VAL A 68 -12.90 2.47 -9.62
N ARG A 69 -14.20 2.45 -9.23
CA ARG A 69 -14.66 3.01 -7.94
C ARG A 69 -14.07 2.29 -6.73
N TYR A 70 -13.77 1.00 -6.84
CA TYR A 70 -13.08 0.27 -5.78
C TYR A 70 -11.62 0.72 -5.66
N VAL A 71 -10.94 0.90 -6.80
CA VAL A 71 -9.56 1.40 -6.84
C VAL A 71 -9.48 2.78 -6.20
N ASP A 72 -10.31 3.74 -6.61
CA ASP A 72 -10.32 5.10 -6.03
C ASP A 72 -10.49 5.10 -4.51
N ARG A 73 -11.47 4.36 -3.99
CA ARG A 73 -11.71 4.25 -2.55
C ARG A 73 -10.53 3.65 -1.80
N ASN A 74 -9.92 2.60 -2.36
CA ASN A 74 -8.82 1.91 -1.71
C ASN A 74 -7.47 2.63 -1.89
N ALA A 75 -7.28 3.43 -2.94
CA ALA A 75 -6.14 4.33 -3.06
C ALA A 75 -6.17 5.39 -1.94
N ARG A 76 -7.35 5.96 -1.65
CA ARG A 76 -7.53 6.85 -0.50
C ARG A 76 -7.32 6.13 0.83
N ARG A 77 -7.79 4.88 0.96
CA ARG A 77 -7.52 4.03 2.14
C ARG A 77 -6.03 3.73 2.30
N LEU A 78 -5.32 3.45 1.21
CA LEU A 78 -3.88 3.21 1.17
C LEU A 78 -3.13 4.46 1.65
N ALA A 79 -3.46 5.63 1.14
CA ALA A 79 -2.87 6.90 1.58
C ALA A 79 -3.03 7.12 3.09
N ARG A 80 -4.22 6.83 3.65
CA ARG A 80 -4.43 6.86 5.11
C ARG A 80 -3.60 5.81 5.83
N GLY A 81 -3.51 4.59 5.30
CA GLY A 81 -2.70 3.51 5.88
C GLY A 81 -1.22 3.87 5.95
N VAL A 82 -0.66 4.47 4.89
CA VAL A 82 0.71 5.00 4.87
C VAL A 82 0.87 6.08 5.94
N PHE A 83 -0.04 7.06 5.97
CA PHE A 83 0.01 8.14 6.97
C PHE A 83 -0.09 7.61 8.42
N HIS A 84 -0.98 6.65 8.69
CA HIS A 84 -1.10 6.02 10.01
C HIS A 84 0.16 5.27 10.41
N ALA A 85 0.80 4.56 9.47
CA ALA A 85 2.09 3.90 9.71
C ALA A 85 3.18 4.92 10.05
N MET A 86 3.23 6.05 9.33
CA MET A 86 4.17 7.14 9.63
C MET A 86 3.95 7.74 11.01
N VAL A 87 2.70 8.06 11.38
CA VAL A 87 2.37 8.60 12.71
C VAL A 87 2.71 7.58 13.81
N ARG A 88 2.42 6.30 13.59
CA ARG A 88 2.60 5.24 14.60
C ARG A 88 4.07 4.90 14.86
N PHE A 89 4.89 4.85 13.82
CA PHE A 89 6.27 4.36 13.89
C PHE A 89 7.32 5.47 13.75
N GLY A 90 6.96 6.63 13.23
CA GLY A 90 7.87 7.76 13.03
C GLY A 90 9.09 7.38 12.18
N PRO A 91 10.29 7.87 12.53
CA PRO A 91 11.53 7.49 11.84
C PRO A 91 11.80 5.99 11.81
N LYS A 92 11.30 5.23 12.79
CA LYS A 92 11.52 3.77 12.85
C LYS A 92 10.71 2.99 11.81
N LEU A 93 9.86 3.65 11.02
CA LEU A 93 9.09 3.01 9.94
C LEU A 93 10.00 2.32 8.91
N GLU A 94 11.20 2.87 8.65
CA GLU A 94 12.15 2.28 7.69
C GLU A 94 12.57 0.85 8.06
N TYR A 95 12.59 0.52 9.36
CA TYR A 95 12.89 -0.82 9.86
C TYR A 95 11.68 -1.77 9.84
N ARG A 96 10.47 -1.26 9.58
CA ARG A 96 9.22 -2.05 9.52
C ARG A 96 8.92 -2.50 8.10
N GLN A 97 9.86 -3.23 7.51
CA GLN A 97 9.81 -3.66 6.11
C GLN A 97 8.53 -4.42 5.76
N ALA A 98 8.05 -5.34 6.61
CA ALA A 98 6.82 -6.08 6.36
C ALA A 98 5.58 -5.18 6.24
N VAL A 99 5.50 -4.08 7.01
CA VAL A 99 4.42 -3.08 6.89
C VAL A 99 4.54 -2.33 5.57
N LEU A 100 5.75 -1.87 5.23
CA LEU A 100 6.03 -1.17 3.98
C LEU A 100 5.70 -2.03 2.75
N PHE A 101 6.08 -3.31 2.78
CA PHE A 101 5.85 -4.24 1.67
C PHE A 101 4.38 -4.46 1.42
N ARG A 102 3.57 -4.66 2.47
CA ARG A 102 2.11 -4.77 2.34
C ARG A 102 1.48 -3.52 1.75
N LEU A 103 1.94 -2.33 2.13
CA LEU A 103 1.44 -1.06 1.58
C LEU A 103 1.79 -0.92 0.09
N VAL A 104 3.04 -1.22 -0.27
CA VAL A 104 3.49 -1.20 -1.68
C VAL A 104 2.74 -2.23 -2.52
N ASP A 105 2.57 -3.45 -2.01
CA ASP A 105 1.82 -4.49 -2.70
C ASP A 105 0.36 -4.09 -2.94
N VAL A 106 -0.29 -3.45 -1.96
CA VAL A 106 -1.64 -2.90 -2.16
C VAL A 106 -1.62 -1.85 -3.28
N GLY A 107 -0.62 -0.97 -3.31
CA GLY A 107 -0.43 -0.01 -4.39
C GLY A 107 -0.29 -0.69 -5.76
N ALA A 108 0.54 -1.73 -5.85
CA ALA A 108 0.75 -2.50 -7.08
C ALA A 108 -0.54 -3.18 -7.57
N GLU A 109 -1.32 -3.78 -6.67
CA GLU A 109 -2.60 -4.42 -7.01
C GLU A 109 -3.63 -3.40 -7.50
N LEU A 110 -3.70 -2.24 -6.85
CA LEU A 110 -4.59 -1.14 -7.26
C LEU A 110 -4.19 -0.59 -8.64
N PHE A 111 -2.89 -0.43 -8.89
CA PHE A 111 -2.37 -0.01 -10.18
C PHE A 111 -2.70 -1.03 -11.27
N ALA A 112 -2.44 -2.32 -11.03
CA ALA A 112 -2.74 -3.38 -11.97
C ALA A 112 -4.25 -3.40 -12.32
N MET A 113 -5.13 -3.29 -11.32
CA MET A 113 -6.58 -3.18 -11.56
C MET A 113 -6.95 -1.98 -12.44
N ALA A 114 -6.37 -0.80 -12.19
CA ALA A 114 -6.64 0.39 -12.97
C ALA A 114 -6.14 0.25 -14.42
N ALA A 115 -4.92 -0.25 -14.60
CA ALA A 115 -4.32 -0.49 -15.90
C ALA A 115 -5.12 -1.51 -16.73
N THR A 116 -5.55 -2.61 -16.11
CA THR A 116 -6.42 -3.60 -16.75
C THR A 116 -7.75 -2.97 -17.18
N CYS A 117 -8.41 -2.19 -16.32
CA CYS A 117 -9.66 -1.52 -16.68
C CYS A 117 -9.48 -0.52 -17.83
N ALA A 118 -8.39 0.27 -17.81
CA ALA A 118 -8.07 1.21 -18.88
C ALA A 118 -7.77 0.50 -20.21
N ARG A 119 -7.01 -0.59 -20.17
CA ARG A 119 -6.69 -1.41 -21.35
C ARG A 119 -7.94 -2.04 -21.95
N THR A 120 -8.82 -2.60 -21.14
CA THR A 120 -10.09 -3.17 -21.61
C THR A 120 -10.98 -2.09 -22.23
N GLN A 121 -11.03 -0.89 -21.63
CA GLN A 121 -11.78 0.23 -22.20
C GLN A 121 -11.24 0.67 -23.56
N TRP A 122 -9.92 0.63 -23.76
CA TRP A 122 -9.28 0.88 -25.04
C TRP A 122 -9.64 -0.22 -26.06
N LEU A 123 -9.58 -1.49 -25.67
CA LEU A 123 -9.95 -2.62 -26.54
C LEU A 123 -11.41 -2.52 -27.02
N LEU A 124 -12.33 -2.18 -26.11
CA LEU A 124 -13.76 -1.98 -26.44
C LEU A 124 -13.98 -0.88 -27.49
N ARG A 125 -13.11 0.13 -27.56
CA ARG A 125 -13.20 1.19 -28.56
C ARG A 125 -12.64 0.78 -29.93
N GLN A 126 -11.78 -0.23 -29.96
CA GLN A 126 -11.17 -0.72 -31.22
C GLN A 126 -11.98 -1.85 -31.84
N ASP A 127 -12.36 -2.83 -31.04
CA ASP A 127 -13.18 -3.97 -31.46
C ASP A 127 -14.13 -4.36 -30.32
N ALA A 128 -15.43 -4.27 -30.59
CA ALA A 128 -16.46 -4.60 -29.63
C ALA A 128 -16.43 -6.09 -29.24
N ALA A 129 -16.19 -7.00 -30.20
CA ALA A 129 -16.23 -8.44 -29.95
C ALA A 129 -15.10 -8.88 -29.00
N THR A 130 -13.86 -8.50 -29.30
CA THR A 130 -12.71 -8.73 -28.42
C THR A 130 -12.85 -7.99 -27.09
N GLY A 131 -13.35 -6.75 -27.13
CA GLY A 131 -13.57 -5.93 -25.94
C GLY A 131 -14.53 -6.58 -24.95
N HIS A 132 -15.65 -7.17 -25.41
CA HIS A 132 -16.58 -7.88 -24.53
C HIS A 132 -15.96 -9.08 -23.82
N ARG A 133 -15.11 -9.86 -24.51
CA ARG A 133 -14.35 -10.95 -23.87
C ARG A 133 -13.32 -10.42 -22.86
N ALA A 134 -12.66 -9.32 -23.19
CA ALA A 134 -11.71 -8.66 -22.29
C ALA A 134 -12.38 -8.11 -21.02
N VAL A 135 -13.66 -7.72 -21.07
CA VAL A 135 -14.43 -7.32 -19.87
C VAL A 135 -14.58 -8.48 -18.89
N ALA A 136 -14.87 -9.69 -19.36
CA ALA A 136 -14.99 -10.86 -18.50
C ALA A 136 -13.67 -11.19 -17.78
N LEU A 137 -12.55 -11.17 -18.52
CA LEU A 137 -11.21 -11.38 -17.95
C LEU A 137 -10.85 -10.29 -16.94
N ALA A 138 -11.12 -9.02 -17.27
CA ALA A 138 -10.87 -7.89 -16.37
C ALA A 138 -11.71 -7.96 -15.09
N ASP A 139 -12.99 -8.36 -15.17
CA ASP A 139 -13.87 -8.54 -14.01
C ASP A 139 -13.31 -9.63 -13.08
N LEU A 140 -12.91 -10.78 -13.62
CA LEU A 140 -12.34 -11.89 -12.85
C LEU A 140 -11.04 -11.46 -12.14
N PHE A 141 -10.08 -10.91 -12.90
CA PHE A 141 -8.81 -10.42 -12.34
C PHE A 141 -9.06 -9.41 -11.20
N CYS A 142 -9.98 -8.47 -11.42
CA CYS A 142 -10.28 -7.46 -10.41
C CYS A 142 -10.98 -8.04 -9.16
N ARG A 143 -11.72 -9.16 -9.26
CA ARG A 143 -12.29 -9.84 -8.08
C ARG A 143 -11.20 -10.50 -7.25
N GLU A 144 -10.26 -11.19 -7.87
CA GLU A 144 -9.13 -11.80 -7.16
C GLU A 144 -8.23 -10.75 -6.51
N ALA A 145 -7.89 -9.69 -7.24
CA ALA A 145 -7.09 -8.58 -6.74
C ALA A 145 -7.72 -7.92 -5.50
N ARG A 146 -9.06 -7.79 -5.47
CA ARG A 146 -9.78 -7.30 -4.28
C ARG A 146 -9.55 -8.18 -3.05
N GLY A 147 -9.59 -9.51 -3.21
CA GLY A 147 -9.31 -10.43 -2.11
C GLY A 147 -7.88 -10.26 -1.57
N ARG A 148 -6.90 -10.17 -2.47
CA ARG A 148 -5.50 -9.92 -2.11
C ARG A 148 -5.32 -8.58 -1.39
N ILE A 149 -5.94 -7.50 -1.89
CA ILE A 149 -5.91 -6.17 -1.27
C ILE A 149 -6.52 -6.20 0.14
N GLN A 150 -7.68 -6.84 0.30
CA GLN A 150 -8.34 -6.96 1.61
C GLN A 150 -7.49 -7.72 2.62
N SER A 151 -6.88 -8.84 2.20
CA SER A 151 -5.98 -9.62 3.04
C SER A 151 -4.78 -8.78 3.50
N LYS A 152 -4.12 -8.06 2.57
CA LYS A 152 -2.98 -7.18 2.88
C LYS A 152 -3.36 -6.06 3.85
N PHE A 153 -4.51 -5.40 3.66
CA PHE A 153 -4.99 -4.39 4.60
C PHE A 153 -5.29 -4.95 6.00
N LYS A 154 -5.83 -6.18 6.09
CA LYS A 154 -6.07 -6.84 7.38
C LYS A 154 -4.75 -7.14 8.09
N GLN A 155 -3.74 -7.61 7.35
CA GLN A 155 -2.41 -7.93 7.87
C GLN A 155 -1.63 -6.71 8.37
N LEU A 156 -1.99 -5.48 7.98
CA LEU A 156 -1.38 -4.28 8.58
C LEU A 156 -1.61 -4.18 10.09
N TRP A 157 -2.75 -4.70 10.58
CA TRP A 157 -3.13 -4.63 11.99
C TRP A 157 -3.05 -5.98 12.70
N ARG A 158 -3.30 -7.07 11.98
CA ARG A 158 -3.27 -8.44 12.52
C ARG A 158 -2.20 -9.24 11.78
N ASN A 159 -0.99 -9.28 12.33
CA ASN A 159 0.15 -10.03 11.80
C ASN A 159 0.93 -10.71 12.93
N ALA A 160 1.83 -11.61 12.54
CA ALA A 160 2.76 -12.29 13.43
C ALA A 160 4.20 -11.84 13.18
N ASP A 161 4.42 -10.60 12.72
CA ASP A 161 5.74 -10.16 12.23
C ASP A 161 6.82 -10.22 13.32
N VAL A 162 6.45 -9.85 14.55
CA VAL A 162 7.36 -9.85 15.70
C VAL A 162 7.73 -11.27 16.11
N GLU A 163 6.73 -12.13 16.27
CA GLU A 163 6.95 -13.54 16.62
C GLU A 163 7.70 -14.28 15.52
N GLY A 164 7.33 -14.05 14.26
CA GLY A 164 8.02 -14.63 13.10
C GLY A 164 9.48 -14.19 13.01
N TYR A 165 9.78 -12.93 13.30
CA TYR A 165 11.16 -12.45 13.37
C TYR A 165 11.94 -13.13 14.52
N ARG A 166 11.32 -13.28 15.71
CA ARG A 166 11.96 -13.97 16.85
C ARG A 166 12.30 -15.41 16.50
N VAL A 167 11.32 -16.16 15.99
CA VAL A 167 11.54 -17.56 15.57
C VAL A 167 12.60 -17.65 14.48
N ALA A 168 12.59 -16.75 13.50
CA ALA A 168 13.65 -16.72 12.48
C ALA A 168 15.05 -16.51 13.08
N GLN A 169 15.18 -15.65 14.10
CA GLN A 169 16.45 -15.48 14.83
C GLN A 169 16.85 -16.72 15.64
N ASP A 170 15.90 -17.46 16.18
CA ASP A 170 16.15 -18.71 16.90
C ASP A 170 16.59 -19.82 15.93
N VAL A 171 16.00 -19.88 14.73
CA VAL A 171 16.41 -20.79 13.64
C VAL A 171 17.86 -20.50 13.23
N LEU A 172 18.21 -19.23 13.00
CA LEU A 172 19.57 -18.82 12.65
C LEU A 172 20.59 -19.10 13.76
N ARG A 173 20.16 -19.11 15.03
CA ARG A 173 20.99 -19.51 16.17
C ARG A 173 21.13 -21.03 16.32
N GLY A 174 20.38 -21.81 15.53
CA GLY A 174 20.43 -23.27 15.55
C GLY A 174 19.54 -23.92 16.62
N GLU A 175 18.69 -23.14 17.31
CA GLU A 175 17.78 -23.65 18.35
C GLU A 175 16.73 -24.63 17.77
N HIS A 176 16.51 -24.59 16.46
CA HIS A 176 15.56 -25.44 15.74
C HIS A 176 16.21 -26.54 14.88
N ARG A 177 17.51 -26.84 15.06
CA ARG A 177 18.20 -27.95 14.34
C ARG A 177 17.55 -29.32 14.55
N TRP A 178 16.76 -29.48 15.61
CA TRP A 178 15.98 -30.70 15.82
C TRP A 178 15.02 -30.99 14.66
N LEU A 179 14.60 -29.98 13.88
CA LEU A 179 13.76 -30.13 12.69
C LEU A 179 14.49 -30.80 11.51
N GLU A 180 15.82 -30.70 11.46
CA GLU A 180 16.65 -31.27 10.41
C GLU A 180 16.86 -32.78 10.60
N ARG A 181 16.57 -33.31 11.80
CA ARG A 181 16.75 -34.73 12.12
C ARG A 181 15.85 -35.60 11.25
N GLY A 182 16.47 -36.47 10.44
CA GLY A 182 15.78 -37.38 9.52
C GLY A 182 15.55 -36.81 8.12
N MET A 183 16.03 -35.58 7.85
CA MET A 183 16.15 -35.08 6.47
C MET A 183 17.37 -35.73 5.80
N VAL A 184 17.24 -36.06 4.52
CA VAL A 184 18.38 -36.53 3.71
C VAL A 184 19.28 -35.33 3.47
N GLU A 185 20.46 -35.34 4.09
CA GLU A 185 21.50 -34.37 3.75
C GLU A 185 22.06 -34.72 2.37
N LEU A 186 22.16 -33.71 1.49
CA LEU A 186 22.85 -33.88 0.22
C LEU A 186 24.34 -33.87 0.53
N ASP A 187 24.92 -35.06 0.66
CA ASP A 187 26.38 -35.24 0.77
C ASP A 187 27.05 -34.54 -0.42
N GLY A 188 27.92 -33.58 -0.12
CA GLY A 188 28.76 -32.86 -1.08
C GLY A 188 30.18 -33.37 -1.04
#